data_AF-A0AAU4N9B6-F1
#
_entry.id   AF-A0AAU4N9B6-F1
#
_cell.length_a   1.000
_cell.length_b   1.000
_cell.length_c   1.000
_cell.angle_alpha   90.00
_cell.angle_beta   90.00
_cell.angle_gamma   90.00
#
_symmetry.space_group_name_H-M   'P 1'
#
loop_
_entity.id
_entity.type
_entity.pdbx_description
1 polymer ?
#
loop_
_entity_poly.entity_id
_entity_poly.type
_entity_poly.pdbx_seq_one_letter_code
_entity_poly.pdbx_strand_id
1 'polypeptide(L)'
;MVLGFVALVGFSAVLAKLTLTPSPASSEIAGSNLRPGNSLRQYAEDYTFLAACKQVGGNLVLGAPFGLILPVLVPRKMRMVRVVVLTALVMVLVEMAQGAIVEGRAFDVDDVILNTSGALIAYLLVGRKIGRRFHALARPGQRDQERAEQAEERRLERNRERERKRKAARAKARTRPGAEWRAVRTRVADRVRRSRRRAPQRP
;
A
#
# COMPACT_ATOMS: atom_id res chain seq x y z
N MET A 1 10.55 -6.06 4.68
CA MET A 1 9.42 -5.46 5.44
C MET A 1 9.46 -5.88 6.91
N VAL A 2 9.45 -7.18 7.22
CA VAL A 2 9.52 -7.70 8.60
C VAL A 2 10.71 -7.14 9.39
N LEU A 3 11.92 -7.18 8.82
CA LEU A 3 13.14 -6.66 9.48
C LEU A 3 13.04 -5.17 9.86
N GLY A 4 12.48 -4.34 8.98
CA GLY A 4 12.31 -2.90 9.24
C GLY A 4 11.22 -2.62 10.27
N PHE A 5 10.16 -3.43 10.31
CA PHE A 5 9.13 -3.36 11.34
C PHE A 5 9.68 -3.79 12.71
N VAL A 6 10.43 -4.90 12.76
CA VAL A 6 11.10 -5.36 13.99
C VAL A 6 12.12 -4.34 14.48
N ALA A 7 12.91 -3.73 13.59
CA ALA A 7 13.82 -2.65 13.95
C ALA A 7 13.10 -1.42 14.51
N LEU A 8 11.93 -1.07 13.96
CA LEU A 8 11.11 0.04 14.45
C LEU A 8 10.53 -0.27 15.83
N VAL A 9 9.97 -1.47 16.03
CA VAL A 9 9.42 -1.91 17.33
C VAL A 9 10.53 -2.00 18.38
N GLY A 10 11.69 -2.55 18.02
CA GLY A 10 12.86 -2.61 18.89
C GLY A 10 13.38 -1.22 19.26
N PHE A 11 13.45 -0.31 18.29
CA PHE A 11 13.83 1.08 18.54
C PHE A 11 12.84 1.80 19.46
N SER A 12 11.52 1.66 19.23
CA SER A 12 10.49 2.20 20.13
C SER A 12 10.58 1.62 21.54
N ALA A 13 10.88 0.32 21.68
CA ALA A 13 11.07 -0.31 22.99
C ALA A 13 12.34 0.19 23.71
N VAL A 14 13.41 0.43 22.96
CA VAL A 14 14.64 1.07 23.49
C VAL A 14 14.36 2.52 23.89
N LEU A 15 13.58 3.26 23.10
CA LEU A 15 13.14 4.62 23.43
C LEU A 15 12.37 4.63 24.76
N ALA A 16 11.38 3.74 24.87
CA ALA A 16 10.62 3.56 26.10
C ALA A 16 11.57 3.25 27.27
N LYS A 17 12.48 2.29 27.13
CA LYS A 17 13.47 1.94 28.17
C LYS A 17 14.38 3.10 28.57
N LEU A 18 14.93 3.84 27.61
CA LEU A 18 15.84 4.96 27.86
C LEU A 18 15.14 6.15 28.53
N THR A 19 13.85 6.34 28.26
CA THR A 19 13.07 7.41 28.90
C THR A 19 12.42 6.96 30.22
N LEU A 20 12.24 5.65 30.43
CA LEU A 20 11.70 5.03 31.64
C LEU A 20 12.75 4.76 32.73
N THR A 21 14.04 5.02 32.47
CA THR A 21 15.06 5.06 33.55
C THR A 21 15.05 6.47 34.15
N PRO A 22 14.52 6.67 35.37
CA PRO A 22 14.42 7.99 35.97
C PRO A 22 15.82 8.53 36.27
N SER A 23 16.11 9.73 35.78
CA SER A 23 17.24 10.53 36.27
C SER A 23 16.78 11.22 37.56
N PRO A 24 17.51 11.11 38.69
CA PRO A 24 17.07 11.57 40.02
C PRO A 24 16.97 13.10 40.22
N ALA A 25 16.90 13.89 39.14
CA ALA A 25 16.93 15.36 39.20
C ALA A 25 15.55 16.04 39.00
N SER A 26 14.46 15.29 38.87
CA SER A 26 13.16 15.84 38.43
C SER A 26 11.98 15.48 39.35
N SER A 27 12.13 15.70 40.66
CA SER A 27 11.06 15.50 41.66
C SER A 27 10.28 16.76 42.05
N GLU A 28 10.49 17.93 41.44
CA GLU A 28 9.88 19.17 41.97
C GLU A 28 8.99 20.01 41.05
N ILE A 29 8.80 19.70 39.75
CA ILE A 29 7.89 20.50 38.91
C ILE A 29 7.00 19.58 38.07
N ALA A 30 6.04 18.94 38.72
CA ALA A 30 5.03 18.09 38.09
C ALA A 30 3.82 18.94 37.65
N GLY A 31 3.75 19.26 36.35
CA GLY A 31 2.57 19.83 35.71
C GLY A 31 2.48 19.40 34.25
N SER A 32 1.33 18.83 33.85
CA SER A 32 1.06 18.44 32.45
C SER A 32 1.07 19.67 31.53
N ASN A 33 1.96 19.71 30.54
CA ASN A 33 2.05 20.84 29.62
C ASN A 33 1.34 20.53 28.30
N LEU A 34 0.12 21.07 28.17
CA LEU A 34 -0.72 20.95 26.97
C LEU A 34 -0.61 22.17 26.04
N ARG A 35 0.21 23.16 26.38
CA ARG A 35 0.36 24.39 25.60
C ARG A 35 1.66 24.37 24.80
N PRO A 36 1.59 24.30 23.45
CA PRO A 36 2.78 24.30 22.63
C PRO A 36 3.58 25.59 22.82
N GLY A 37 4.90 25.45 22.98
CA GLY A 37 5.86 26.54 23.16
C GLY A 37 6.17 26.93 24.61
N ASN A 38 5.46 26.37 25.59
CA ASN A 38 5.67 26.74 27.00
C ASN A 38 6.90 26.03 27.61
N SER A 39 7.16 24.77 27.26
CA SER A 39 8.36 24.05 27.71
C SER A 39 9.59 24.62 27.02
N LEU A 40 9.50 24.93 25.71
CA LEU A 40 10.58 25.57 24.95
C LEU A 40 11.03 26.91 25.55
N ARG A 41 10.08 27.70 26.06
CA ARG A 41 10.38 28.97 26.69
C ARG A 41 11.00 28.81 28.08
N GLN A 42 10.51 27.85 28.85
CA GLN A 42 11.09 27.51 30.15
C GLN A 42 12.53 26.96 30.02
N TYR A 43 12.82 26.17 28.97
CA TYR A 43 14.20 25.76 28.66
C TYR A 43 15.11 26.93 28.28
N ALA A 44 14.58 27.96 27.63
CA ALA A 44 15.34 29.15 27.25
C ALA A 44 15.59 30.09 28.43
N GLU A 45 14.70 30.10 29.44
CA GLU A 45 14.74 31.01 30.59
C GLU A 45 15.41 30.39 31.84
N ASP A 46 15.20 29.09 32.13
CA ASP A 46 15.62 28.45 33.41
C ASP A 46 16.84 27.50 33.31
N TYR A 47 17.23 27.05 32.11
CA TYR A 47 18.33 26.10 31.91
C TYR A 47 19.57 26.73 31.27
N THR A 48 20.77 26.23 31.60
CA THR A 48 21.98 26.57 30.82
C THR A 48 21.74 26.23 29.35
N PHE A 49 22.15 27.12 28.43
CA PHE A 49 21.96 26.94 26.97
C PHE A 49 22.33 25.53 26.47
N LEU A 50 23.37 24.94 27.04
CA LEU A 50 23.80 23.57 26.72
C LEU A 50 22.79 22.49 27.10
N ALA A 51 22.05 22.64 28.20
CA ALA A 51 21.00 21.72 28.62
C ALA A 51 19.76 21.85 27.71
N ALA A 52 19.35 23.07 27.36
CA ALA A 52 18.28 23.32 26.41
C ALA A 52 18.61 22.71 25.02
N CYS A 53 19.82 22.91 24.52
CA CYS A 53 20.27 22.28 23.27
C CYS A 53 20.31 20.75 23.35
N LYS A 54 20.71 20.17 24.48
CA LYS A 54 20.69 18.71 24.68
C LYS A 54 19.28 18.15 24.67
N GLN A 55 18.31 18.84 25.30
CA GLN A 55 16.92 18.39 25.34
C GLN A 55 16.27 18.46 23.95
N VAL A 56 16.36 19.63 23.30
CA VAL A 56 15.81 19.88 21.97
C VAL A 56 16.47 18.99 20.92
N GLY A 57 17.80 18.91 20.95
CA GLY A 57 18.59 18.05 20.07
C GLY A 57 18.31 16.57 20.31
N GLY A 58 18.15 16.15 21.56
CA GLY A 58 17.78 14.79 21.95
C GLY A 58 16.47 14.36 21.30
N ASN A 59 15.41 15.13 21.48
CA ASN A 59 14.10 14.82 20.90
C ASN A 59 14.12 14.86 19.35
N LEU A 60 14.84 15.81 18.74
CA LEU A 60 15.03 15.79 17.28
C LEU A 60 15.71 14.48 16.80
N VAL A 61 16.72 14.00 17.54
CA VAL A 61 17.45 12.76 17.20
C VAL A 61 16.57 11.52 17.44
N LEU A 62 15.75 11.49 18.49
CA LEU A 62 14.84 10.38 18.79
C LEU A 62 13.78 10.20 17.68
N GLY A 63 13.36 11.29 17.04
CA GLY A 63 12.47 11.25 15.86
C GLY A 63 13.12 10.71 14.59
N ALA A 64 14.44 10.88 14.42
CA ALA A 64 15.11 10.65 13.13
C ALA A 64 14.97 9.21 12.58
N PRO A 65 15.05 8.13 13.38
CA PRO A 65 14.91 6.76 12.87
C PRO A 65 13.56 6.48 12.23
N PHE A 66 12.48 7.07 12.73
CA PHE A 66 11.15 6.98 12.10
C PHE A 66 11.17 7.59 10.70
N GLY A 67 11.82 8.75 10.54
CA GLY A 67 12.03 9.41 9.25
C GLY A 67 12.83 8.60 8.24
N LEU A 68 13.73 7.73 8.69
CA LEU A 68 14.53 6.85 7.82
C LEU A 68 13.82 5.54 7.45
N ILE A 69 13.15 4.90 8.43
CA ILE A 69 12.65 3.53 8.32
C ILE A 69 11.21 3.50 7.75
N LEU A 70 10.30 4.34 8.24
CA LEU A 70 8.90 4.37 7.79
C LEU A 70 8.73 4.52 6.26
N PRO A 71 9.51 5.35 5.54
CA PRO A 71 9.47 5.45 4.09
C PRO A 71 9.65 4.12 3.37
N VAL A 72 10.37 3.17 3.96
CA VAL A 72 10.59 1.85 3.36
C VAL A 72 9.34 0.98 3.54
N LEU A 73 8.73 1.06 4.72
CA LEU A 73 7.57 0.26 5.13
C LEU A 73 6.26 0.72 4.48
N VAL A 74 6.08 2.02 4.25
CA VAL A 74 4.82 2.56 3.72
C VAL A 74 4.80 2.63 2.18
N PRO A 75 3.63 2.35 1.55
CA PRO A 75 3.39 2.56 0.12
C PRO A 75 3.78 3.97 -0.35
N ARG A 76 4.19 4.07 -1.62
CA ARG A 76 4.68 5.33 -2.22
C ARG A 76 3.62 6.46 -2.19
N LYS A 77 2.34 6.13 -2.26
CA LYS A 77 1.23 7.09 -2.22
C LYS A 77 1.12 7.65 -0.78
N MET A 78 1.12 8.98 -0.64
CA MET A 78 1.04 9.70 0.65
C MET A 78 2.17 9.41 1.64
N ARG A 79 3.36 9.03 1.17
CA ARG A 79 4.48 8.63 2.04
C ARG A 79 4.86 9.67 3.08
N MET A 80 4.97 10.94 2.70
CA MET A 80 5.33 12.01 3.63
C MET A 80 4.28 12.15 4.74
N VAL A 81 2.99 12.25 4.36
CA VAL A 81 1.87 12.35 5.30
C VAL A 81 1.85 11.14 6.24
N ARG A 82 2.02 9.93 5.71
CA ARG A 82 2.06 8.70 6.53
C ARG A 82 3.24 8.67 7.49
N VAL A 83 4.44 9.09 7.05
CA VAL A 83 5.61 9.16 7.93
C VAL A 83 5.33 10.13 9.08
N VAL A 84 4.83 11.33 8.78
CA VAL A 84 4.52 12.35 9.80
C VAL A 84 3.43 11.86 10.76
N VAL A 85 2.29 11.40 10.24
CA VAL A 85 1.15 10.97 11.07
C VAL A 85 1.49 9.74 11.92
N LEU A 86 2.16 8.73 11.35
CA LEU A 86 2.54 7.54 12.11
C LEU A 86 3.58 7.87 13.18
N THR A 87 4.53 8.76 12.87
CA THR A 87 5.50 9.19 13.89
C THR A 87 4.80 9.95 15.00
N ALA A 88 3.97 10.94 14.67
CA ALA A 88 3.23 11.72 15.67
C ALA A 88 2.36 10.81 16.55
N LEU A 89 1.66 9.83 15.96
CA LEU A 89 0.83 8.88 16.70
C LEU A 89 1.66 8.02 17.65
N VAL A 90 2.81 7.50 17.21
CA VAL A 90 3.72 6.74 18.10
C VAL A 90 4.24 7.63 19.23
N MET A 91 4.63 8.87 18.94
CA MET A 91 5.16 9.78 19.97
C MET A 91 4.09 10.15 20.99
N VAL A 92 2.86 10.42 20.56
CA VAL A 92 1.73 10.65 21.49
C VAL A 92 1.49 9.43 22.38
N LEU A 93 1.54 8.21 21.82
CA LEU A 93 1.38 6.99 22.63
C LEU A 93 2.51 6.78 23.63
N VAL A 94 3.75 7.10 23.24
CA VAL A 94 4.93 7.03 24.13
C VAL A 94 4.81 8.04 25.26
N GLU A 95 4.50 9.30 24.95
CA GLU A 95 4.30 10.37 25.94
C GLU A 95 3.12 10.07 26.88
N MET A 96 2.01 9.55 26.35
CA MET A 96 0.87 9.10 27.18
C MET A 96 1.27 7.95 28.10
N ALA A 97 2.03 6.97 27.62
CA ALA A 97 2.52 5.87 28.44
C ALA A 97 3.49 6.37 29.53
N GLN A 98 4.35 7.33 29.21
CA GLN A 98 5.26 7.95 30.17
C GLN A 98 4.51 8.73 31.25
N GLY A 99 3.53 9.55 30.86
CA GLY A 99 2.70 10.30 31.82
C GLY A 99 1.79 9.42 32.68
N ALA A 100 1.48 8.20 32.24
CA ALA A 100 0.66 7.25 33.01
C ALA A 100 1.49 6.31 33.91
N ILE A 101 2.72 5.99 33.54
CA ILE A 101 3.55 4.96 34.23
C ILE A 101 4.59 5.61 35.15
N VAL A 102 5.08 6.81 34.84
CA VAL A 102 6.12 7.49 35.62
C VAL A 102 5.46 8.57 36.46
N GLU A 103 5.27 8.29 37.76
CA GLU A 103 4.82 9.28 38.73
C GLU A 103 5.71 10.54 38.65
N GLY A 104 5.11 11.68 38.32
CA GLY A 104 5.81 12.96 38.21
C GLY A 104 6.30 13.36 36.82
N ARG A 105 6.19 12.51 35.77
CA ARG A 105 6.37 12.96 34.39
C ARG A 105 5.04 13.35 33.77
N ALA A 106 5.05 14.51 33.14
CA ALA A 106 3.90 15.11 32.51
C ALA A 106 3.99 14.95 31.00
N PHE A 107 2.85 14.70 30.34
CA PHE A 107 2.76 14.72 28.89
C PHE A 107 3.26 16.09 28.37
N ASP A 108 4.27 16.07 27.49
CA ASP A 108 4.81 17.28 26.86
C ASP A 108 4.55 17.29 25.36
N VAL A 109 3.70 18.22 24.92
CA VAL A 109 3.38 18.40 23.50
C VAL A 109 4.59 18.88 22.69
N ASP A 110 5.53 19.61 23.31
CA ASP A 110 6.72 20.12 22.64
C ASP A 110 7.67 18.95 22.28
N ASP A 111 7.71 17.89 23.09
CA ASP A 111 8.49 16.68 22.82
C ASP A 111 7.90 15.88 21.64
N VAL A 112 6.57 15.77 21.56
CA VAL A 112 5.88 15.19 20.38
C VAL A 112 6.22 15.99 19.12
N ILE A 113 6.17 17.33 19.20
CA ILE A 113 6.46 18.22 18.06
C ILE A 113 7.93 18.10 17.64
N LEU A 114 8.86 18.10 18.58
CA LEU A 114 10.30 17.97 18.32
C LEU A 114 10.64 16.62 17.71
N ASN A 115 10.13 15.53 18.27
CA ASN A 115 10.30 14.19 17.71
C ASN A 115 9.71 14.10 16.29
N THR A 116 8.52 14.65 16.07
CA THR A 116 7.89 14.66 14.74
C THR A 116 8.69 15.49 13.74
N SER A 117 9.25 16.62 14.17
CA SER A 117 10.11 17.49 13.36
C SER A 117 11.42 16.79 12.99
N GLY A 118 12.04 16.10 13.94
CA GLY A 118 13.24 15.29 13.73
C GLY A 118 13.03 14.19 12.69
N ALA A 119 11.90 13.49 12.77
CA ALA A 119 11.50 12.50 11.79
C ALA A 119 11.26 13.11 10.40
N LEU A 120 10.64 14.28 10.32
CA LEU A 120 10.43 14.99 9.07
C LEU A 120 11.76 15.41 8.43
N ILE A 121 12.68 15.99 9.21
CA ILE A 121 14.01 16.38 8.74
C ILE A 121 14.76 15.16 8.20
N ALA A 122 14.82 14.08 8.97
CA ALA A 122 15.51 12.85 8.60
C ALA A 122 14.89 12.19 7.35
N TYR A 123 13.56 12.28 7.21
CA TYR A 123 12.85 11.89 6.00
C TYR A 123 13.25 12.72 4.79
N LEU A 124 13.27 14.05 4.89
CA LEU A 124 13.57 14.92 3.77
C LEU A 124 15.02 14.76 3.29
N LEU A 125 15.96 14.66 4.23
CA LEU A 125 17.39 14.53 3.93
C LEU A 125 17.73 13.15 3.31
N VAL A 126 17.27 12.07 3.95
CA VAL A 126 17.74 10.72 3.64
C VAL A 126 16.59 9.76 3.34
N GLY A 127 15.57 9.70 4.20
CA GLY A 127 14.49 8.71 4.10
C GLY A 127 13.72 8.74 2.77
N ARG A 128 13.53 9.91 2.17
CA ARG A 128 12.90 10.10 0.86
C ARG A 128 13.73 9.48 -0.27
N LYS A 129 15.07 9.52 -0.17
CA LYS A 129 15.96 8.90 -1.16
C LYS A 129 15.96 7.38 -0.99
N ILE A 130 16.14 6.89 0.25
CA ILE A 130 16.14 5.46 0.58
C ILE A 130 14.83 4.81 0.14
N GLY A 131 13.70 5.35 0.59
CA GLY A 131 12.41 4.79 0.25
C GLY A 131 12.12 4.79 -1.25
N ARG A 132 12.61 5.79 -2.01
CA ARG A 132 12.43 5.81 -3.48
C ARG A 132 13.23 4.71 -4.15
N ARG A 133 14.49 4.48 -3.73
CA ARG A 133 15.36 3.43 -4.26
C ARG A 133 14.83 2.04 -3.93
N PHE A 134 14.43 1.81 -2.68
CA PHE A 134 13.88 0.52 -2.25
C PHE A 134 12.65 0.11 -3.06
N HIS A 135 11.70 1.04 -3.26
CA HIS A 135 10.50 0.77 -4.05
C HIS A 135 10.75 0.74 -5.56
N ALA A 136 11.85 1.29 -6.05
CA ALA A 136 12.25 1.11 -7.45
C ALA A 136 12.81 -0.30 -7.69
N LEU A 137 13.59 -0.83 -6.75
CA LEU A 137 14.19 -2.17 -6.82
C LEU A 137 13.18 -3.29 -6.52
N ALA A 138 12.17 -3.04 -5.69
CA ALA A 138 11.14 -4.03 -5.36
C ALA A 138 10.04 -4.18 -6.45
N ARG A 139 10.07 -3.37 -7.52
CA ARG A 139 9.04 -3.28 -8.56
C ARG A 139 9.18 -4.10 -9.85
N PRO A 140 10.26 -4.85 -10.15
CA PRO A 140 10.27 -5.72 -11.32
C PRO A 140 9.14 -6.77 -11.26
N GLY A 141 9.02 -7.51 -10.15
CA GLY A 141 8.08 -8.63 -10.05
C GLY A 141 6.59 -8.27 -10.05
N GLN A 142 6.20 -7.14 -9.46
CA GLN A 142 4.78 -6.73 -9.43
C GLN A 142 4.27 -6.25 -10.79
N ARG A 143 5.10 -5.55 -11.57
CA ARG A 143 4.73 -5.13 -12.92
C ARG A 143 4.58 -6.31 -13.87
N ASP A 144 5.40 -7.34 -13.69
CA ASP A 144 5.33 -8.55 -14.49
C ASP A 144 4.09 -9.39 -14.11
N GLN A 145 3.73 -9.46 -12.83
CA GLN A 145 2.48 -10.06 -12.37
C GLN A 145 1.24 -9.32 -12.90
N GLU A 146 1.17 -8.00 -12.77
CA GLU A 146 0.05 -7.20 -13.31
C GLU A 146 -0.07 -7.35 -14.83
N ARG A 147 1.06 -7.43 -15.55
CA ARG A 147 1.07 -7.69 -17.00
C ARG A 147 0.60 -9.10 -17.35
N ALA A 148 0.99 -10.11 -16.56
CA ALA A 148 0.58 -11.49 -16.76
C ALA A 148 -0.91 -11.66 -16.53
N GLU A 149 -1.44 -11.09 -15.45
CA GLU A 149 -2.88 -11.07 -15.13
C GLU A 149 -3.68 -10.37 -16.23
N GLN A 150 -3.25 -9.19 -16.67
CA GLN A 150 -3.91 -8.49 -17.78
C GLN A 150 -3.83 -9.26 -19.11
N ALA A 151 -2.73 -9.97 -19.36
CA ALA A 151 -2.59 -10.79 -20.56
C ALA A 151 -3.49 -12.03 -20.51
N GLU A 152 -3.67 -12.63 -19.34
CA GLU A 152 -4.59 -13.73 -19.10
C GLU A 152 -6.04 -13.29 -19.24
N GLU A 153 -6.41 -12.15 -18.67
CA GLU A 153 -7.76 -11.59 -18.76
C GLU A 153 -8.13 -11.27 -20.21
N ARG A 154 -7.23 -10.63 -20.97
CA ARG A 154 -7.40 -10.40 -22.42
C ARG A 154 -7.48 -11.70 -23.22
N ARG A 155 -6.80 -12.77 -22.80
CA ARG A 155 -6.90 -14.09 -23.43
C ARG A 155 -8.27 -14.73 -23.16
N LEU A 156 -8.76 -14.65 -21.92
CA LEU A 156 -10.07 -15.17 -21.52
C LEU A 156 -11.20 -14.44 -22.24
N GLU A 157 -11.15 -13.11 -22.33
CA GLU A 157 -12.12 -12.31 -23.10
C GLU A 157 -12.15 -12.72 -24.57
N ARG A 158 -10.97 -12.83 -25.20
CA ARG A 158 -10.85 -13.25 -26.60
C ARG A 158 -11.40 -14.66 -26.83
N ASN A 159 -11.19 -15.57 -25.89
CA ASN A 159 -11.75 -16.93 -25.96
C ASN A 159 -13.28 -16.92 -25.82
N ARG A 160 -13.82 -16.15 -24.86
CA ARG A 160 -15.28 -15.98 -24.70
C ARG A 160 -15.91 -15.37 -25.96
N GLU A 161 -15.26 -14.39 -26.56
CA GLU A 161 -15.72 -13.78 -27.82
C GLU A 161 -15.71 -14.78 -28.98
N ARG A 162 -14.63 -15.56 -29.12
CA ARG A 162 -14.52 -16.64 -30.12
C ARG A 162 -15.60 -17.69 -29.93
N GLU A 163 -15.91 -18.08 -28.69
CA GLU A 163 -17.00 -19.02 -28.39
C GLU A 163 -18.36 -18.44 -28.74
N ARG A 164 -18.64 -17.19 -28.38
CA ARG A 164 -19.89 -16.50 -28.76
C ARG A 164 -20.05 -16.46 -30.28
N LYS A 165 -19.00 -16.11 -31.01
CA LYS A 165 -18.97 -16.12 -32.48
C LYS A 165 -19.21 -17.52 -33.05
N ARG A 166 -18.58 -18.57 -32.49
CA ARG A 166 -18.80 -19.97 -32.88
C ARG A 166 -20.24 -20.43 -32.63
N LYS A 167 -20.81 -20.10 -31.47
CA LYS A 167 -22.21 -20.44 -31.13
C LYS A 167 -23.19 -19.73 -32.06
N ALA A 168 -23.00 -18.43 -32.32
CA ALA A 168 -23.82 -17.67 -33.26
C ALA A 168 -23.72 -18.21 -34.69
N ALA A 169 -22.53 -18.58 -35.16
CA ALA A 169 -22.33 -19.19 -36.47
C ALA A 169 -23.03 -20.55 -36.59
N ARG A 170 -22.95 -21.40 -35.56
CA ARG A 170 -23.67 -22.68 -35.51
C ARG A 170 -25.18 -22.49 -35.52
N ALA A 171 -25.71 -21.54 -34.75
CA ALA A 171 -27.13 -21.21 -34.75
C ALA A 171 -27.60 -20.74 -36.13
N LYS A 172 -26.85 -19.83 -36.76
CA LYS A 172 -27.14 -19.31 -38.12
C LYS A 172 -27.02 -20.38 -39.21
N ALA A 173 -26.13 -21.37 -39.05
CA ALA A 173 -26.05 -22.51 -39.97
C ALA A 173 -27.27 -23.44 -39.84
N ARG A 174 -27.81 -23.60 -38.62
CA ARG A 174 -28.98 -24.44 -38.33
C ARG A 174 -30.29 -23.83 -38.86
N THR A 175 -30.36 -22.51 -38.98
CA THR A 175 -31.54 -21.77 -39.49
C THR A 175 -31.46 -21.40 -40.97
N ARG A 176 -30.38 -21.77 -41.69
CA ARG A 176 -30.23 -21.46 -43.13
C ARG A 176 -31.24 -22.28 -43.96
N PRO A 177 -32.14 -21.64 -44.74
CA PRO A 177 -33.17 -22.34 -45.54
C PRO A 177 -32.64 -23.24 -46.68
N GLY A 178 -31.32 -23.33 -46.89
CA GLY A 178 -30.73 -24.02 -48.04
C GLY A 178 -30.45 -25.53 -47.86
N ALA A 179 -30.76 -26.12 -46.71
CA ALA A 179 -30.64 -27.57 -46.49
C ALA A 179 -31.82 -28.33 -47.11
N GLU A 180 -33.03 -27.77 -47.00
CA GLU A 180 -34.26 -28.34 -47.58
C GLU A 180 -34.25 -28.31 -49.11
N TRP A 181 -33.90 -27.18 -49.72
CA TRP A 181 -33.83 -27.04 -51.19
C TRP A 181 -32.77 -27.93 -51.85
N ARG A 182 -31.74 -28.35 -51.11
CA ARG A 182 -30.77 -29.34 -51.60
C ARG A 182 -31.33 -30.75 -51.55
N ALA A 183 -32.01 -31.12 -50.46
CA ALA A 183 -32.67 -32.41 -50.32
C ALA A 183 -33.86 -32.60 -51.30
N VAL A 184 -34.60 -31.54 -51.59
CA VAL A 184 -35.69 -31.56 -52.57
C VAL A 184 -35.13 -31.73 -54.00
N ARG A 185 -34.06 -31.00 -54.36
CA ARG A 185 -33.43 -31.14 -55.69
C ARG A 185 -32.91 -32.55 -55.95
N THR A 186 -32.26 -33.18 -54.97
CA THR A 186 -31.78 -34.56 -55.12
C THR A 186 -32.93 -35.54 -55.28
N ARG A 187 -34.02 -35.41 -54.50
CA ARG A 187 -35.20 -36.27 -54.64
C ARG A 187 -35.90 -36.10 -56.00
N VAL A 188 -35.99 -34.87 -56.51
CA VAL A 188 -36.58 -34.61 -57.83
C VAL A 188 -35.70 -35.18 -58.94
N ALA A 189 -34.37 -35.00 -58.86
CA ALA A 189 -33.43 -35.56 -59.83
C ALA A 189 -33.50 -37.10 -59.88
N ASP A 190 -33.59 -37.76 -58.72
CA ASP A 190 -33.73 -39.22 -58.64
C ASP A 190 -35.07 -39.73 -59.18
N ARG A 191 -36.17 -38.98 -58.96
CA ARG A 191 -37.49 -39.35 -59.48
C ARG A 191 -37.55 -39.26 -61.00
N VAL A 192 -36.97 -38.22 -61.61
CA VAL A 192 -36.87 -38.08 -63.07
C VAL A 192 -36.01 -39.19 -63.69
N ARG A 193 -34.95 -39.61 -63.01
CA ARG A 193 -34.09 -40.71 -63.47
C ARG A 193 -34.80 -42.06 -63.46
N ARG A 194 -35.70 -42.29 -62.50
CA ARG A 194 -36.52 -43.51 -62.40
C ARG A 194 -37.68 -43.54 -63.40
N SER A 195 -38.30 -42.41 -63.72
CA SER A 195 -39.39 -42.36 -64.72
C SER A 195 -38.89 -42.62 -66.14
N ARG A 196 -37.70 -42.14 -66.51
CA ARG A 196 -37.06 -42.45 -67.81
C ARG A 196 -36.70 -43.92 -68.00
N ARG A 197 -36.54 -44.70 -66.92
CA ARG A 197 -36.26 -46.14 -66.98
C ARG A 197 -37.52 -47.02 -67.09
N ARG A 198 -38.72 -46.45 -66.95
CA ARG A 198 -40.00 -47.19 -66.97
C ARG A 198 -40.88 -46.91 -68.19
N ALA A 199 -40.39 -46.18 -69.20
CA ALA A 199 -41.13 -46.03 -70.44
C ALA A 199 -41.18 -47.39 -71.17
N PRO A 200 -42.38 -47.96 -71.44
CA PRO A 200 -42.48 -49.22 -72.17
C PRO A 200 -42.09 -48.99 -73.63
N GLN A 201 -41.25 -49.88 -74.16
CA GLN A 201 -41.06 -49.97 -75.60
C GLN A 201 -42.41 -50.38 -76.20
N ARG A 202 -43.03 -49.48 -76.96
CA ARG A 202 -44.24 -49.78 -77.73
C ARG A 202 -43.86 -50.64 -78.94
N PRO A 203 -44.75 -51.58 -79.33
CA PRO A 203 -44.44 -52.69 -80.25
C PRO A 203 -44.09 -52.24 -81.65
#